data_AF-A0A0M3KEQ7-F1
#
_entry.id   AF-A0A0M3KEQ7-F1
#
_cell.length_a   1.000
_cell.length_b   1.000
_cell.length_c   1.000
_cell.angle_alpha   90.00
_cell.angle_beta   90.00
_cell.angle_gamma   90.00
#
_symmetry.space_group_name_H-M   'P 1'
#
loop_
_entity.id
_entity.type
_entity.pdbx_description
1 polymer ?
#
loop_
_entity_poly.entity_id
_entity_poly.type
_entity_poly.pdbx_seq_one_letter_code
_entity_poly.pdbx_strand_id
1 'polypeptide(L)'
;LNVTVVDRTDAILEKARAAIDKSVRRIAKKKFADDTKAQDAMVEDVMKHITMTTDIPQSVKEADLVIEAIVENLTMKRNVFEQIEGASRTGTLLATNTSSISLAEIAANLKRKSNFAGLHFFNPVPVMKLLEVARYRETSDETFNTLMEFGKTIGKTTVSCKVRVCFSLRDSLPNSISFNQPTVLNRSNIAELLRVTAYKCSFQDTPGFIVNRLL
;
A
#
# COMPACT_ATOMS: atom_id res chain seq x y z
N LEU A 1 -9.26 9.51 -2.89
CA LEU A 1 -8.86 8.41 -1.99
C LEU A 1 -8.35 9.03 -0.71
N ASN A 2 -8.92 8.65 0.43
CA ASN A 2 -8.46 9.14 1.72
C ASN A 2 -7.64 8.04 2.36
N VAL A 3 -6.48 8.40 2.91
CA VAL A 3 -5.52 7.44 3.41
C VAL A 3 -5.19 7.75 4.86
N THR A 4 -5.37 6.75 5.71
CA THR A 4 -5.00 6.81 7.12
C THR A 4 -3.74 5.97 7.33
N VAL A 5 -2.66 6.62 7.74
CA VAL A 5 -1.40 5.97 8.07
C VAL A 5 -1.37 5.68 9.56
N VAL A 6 -1.12 4.43 9.91
CA VAL A 6 -1.06 3.99 11.31
C VAL A 6 0.36 3.58 11.68
N ASP A 7 0.80 3.94 12.88
CA ASP A 7 2.06 3.51 13.49
C ASP A 7 1.93 3.45 15.01
N ARG A 8 2.99 3.01 15.70
CA ARG A 8 3.03 2.85 17.15
C ARG A 8 3.18 4.16 17.92
N THR A 9 3.87 5.16 17.35
CA THR A 9 4.17 6.41 18.06
C THR A 9 4.05 7.63 17.14
N ASP A 10 3.65 8.76 17.72
CA ASP A 10 3.56 10.03 17.00
C ASP A 10 4.93 10.47 16.45
N ALA A 11 6.02 10.16 17.15
CA ALA A 11 7.37 10.46 16.67
C ALA A 11 7.70 9.74 15.35
N ILE A 12 7.20 8.52 15.13
CA ILE A 12 7.37 7.80 13.85
C ILE A 12 6.43 8.38 12.79
N LEU A 13 5.22 8.76 13.16
CA LEU A 13 4.26 9.40 12.27
C LEU A 13 4.78 10.75 11.74
N GLU A 14 5.35 11.60 12.59
CA GLU A 14 5.96 12.87 12.17
C GLU A 14 7.12 12.66 11.19
N LYS A 15 7.98 11.67 11.45
CA LYS A 15 9.05 11.28 10.51
C LYS A 15 8.48 10.79 9.18
N ALA A 16 7.43 9.97 9.22
CA ALA A 16 6.75 9.49 8.01
C ALA A 16 6.11 10.65 7.24
N ARG A 17 5.48 11.60 7.93
CA ARG A 17 4.87 12.80 7.35
C ARG A 17 5.90 13.66 6.64
N ALA A 18 7.05 13.90 7.26
CA ALA A 18 8.15 14.64 6.65
C ALA A 18 8.74 13.92 5.42
N ALA A 19 8.88 12.59 5.47
CA ALA A 19 9.36 11.79 4.35
C ALA A 19 8.38 11.79 3.15
N ILE A 20 7.08 11.73 3.45
CA ILE A 20 5.98 11.86 2.49
C ILE A 20 6.04 13.25 1.84
N ASP A 21 6.03 14.33 2.63
CA ASP A 21 6.10 15.72 2.12
C ASP A 21 7.30 15.93 1.19
N LYS A 22 8.50 15.50 1.62
CA LYS A 22 9.73 15.57 0.81
C LYS A 22 9.59 14.81 -0.51
N SER A 23 8.93 13.66 -0.49
CA SER A 23 8.71 12.83 -1.68
C SER A 23 7.69 13.48 -2.63
N VAL A 24 6.60 14.02 -2.12
CA VAL A 24 5.60 14.76 -2.92
C VAL A 24 6.25 15.97 -3.56
N ARG A 25 7.01 16.78 -2.80
CA ARG A 25 7.73 17.95 -3.32
C ARG A 25 8.70 17.59 -4.43
N ARG A 26 9.43 16.47 -4.29
CA ARG A 26 10.34 15.99 -5.35
C ARG A 26 9.57 15.63 -6.63
N ILE A 27 8.39 15.04 -6.51
CA ILE A 27 7.56 14.70 -7.67
C ILE A 27 6.91 15.94 -8.27
N ALA A 28 6.43 16.86 -7.43
CA ALA A 28 5.87 18.15 -7.84
C ALA A 28 6.88 18.96 -8.66
N LYS A 29 8.12 19.09 -8.19
CA LYS A 29 9.22 19.74 -8.94
C LYS A 29 9.48 19.11 -10.31
N LYS A 30 9.35 17.79 -10.42
CA LYS A 30 9.55 17.08 -11.69
C LYS A 30 8.40 17.29 -12.67
N LYS A 31 7.17 17.49 -12.17
CA LYS A 31 5.97 17.72 -12.98
C LYS A 31 5.76 19.19 -13.36
N PHE A 32 6.03 20.07 -12.41
CA PHE A 32 5.81 21.51 -12.50
C PHE A 32 7.15 22.18 -12.21
N ALA A 33 7.99 22.36 -13.24
CA ALA A 33 9.35 22.84 -13.06
C ALA A 33 9.39 24.26 -12.46
N ASP A 34 8.89 25.24 -13.22
CA ASP A 34 9.00 26.67 -12.86
C ASP A 34 7.76 27.23 -12.15
N ASP A 35 6.67 26.44 -12.08
CA ASP A 35 5.44 26.86 -11.42
C ASP A 35 5.43 26.44 -9.95
N THR A 36 5.99 27.30 -9.10
CA THR A 36 6.02 27.07 -7.64
C THR A 36 4.61 27.04 -7.04
N LYS A 37 3.64 27.78 -7.61
CA LYS A 37 2.26 27.78 -7.11
C LYS A 37 1.58 26.43 -7.41
N ALA A 38 1.78 25.87 -8.60
CA ALA A 38 1.28 24.54 -8.93
C ALA A 38 1.95 23.44 -8.09
N GLN A 39 3.23 23.59 -7.76
CA GLN A 39 3.92 22.66 -6.85
C GLN A 39 3.29 22.65 -5.45
N ASP A 40 3.11 23.82 -4.84
CA ASP A 40 2.55 23.91 -3.48
C ASP A 40 1.08 23.49 -3.46
N ALA A 41 0.29 23.86 -4.45
CA ALA A 41 -1.10 23.41 -4.58
C ALA A 41 -1.21 21.88 -4.66
N MET A 42 -0.31 21.22 -5.41
CA MET A 42 -0.27 19.76 -5.48
C MET A 42 0.14 19.14 -4.14
N VAL A 43 1.12 19.72 -3.44
CA VAL A 43 1.55 19.21 -2.13
C VAL A 43 0.41 19.32 -1.12
N GLU A 44 -0.25 20.48 -1.04
CA GLU A 44 -1.39 20.71 -0.16
C GLU A 44 -2.55 19.75 -0.47
N ASP A 45 -2.89 19.59 -1.76
CA ASP A 45 -3.94 18.69 -2.21
C ASP A 45 -3.65 17.22 -1.87
N VAL A 46 -2.40 16.78 -1.94
CA VAL A 46 -2.03 15.43 -1.52
C VAL A 46 -2.07 15.30 0.00
N MET A 47 -1.48 16.24 0.73
CA MET A 47 -1.35 16.14 2.18
C MET A 47 -2.69 16.23 2.92
N LYS A 48 -3.71 16.92 2.38
CA LYS A 48 -5.06 16.95 2.97
C LYS A 48 -5.76 15.59 2.97
N HIS A 49 -5.37 14.68 2.07
CA HIS A 49 -5.95 13.34 1.99
C HIS A 49 -5.22 12.31 2.87
N ILE A 50 -4.18 12.73 3.61
CA ILE A 50 -3.41 11.86 4.51
C ILE A 50 -3.72 12.21 5.96
N THR A 51 -4.36 11.29 6.65
CA THR A 51 -4.54 11.31 8.10
C THR A 51 -3.53 10.37 8.75
N MET A 52 -3.04 10.73 9.94
CA MET A 52 -2.10 9.90 10.70
C MET A 52 -2.68 9.64 12.09
N THR A 53 -2.55 8.42 12.58
CA THR A 53 -3.06 8.04 13.90
C THR A 53 -2.25 6.89 14.48
N THR A 54 -2.29 6.73 15.79
CA THR A 54 -1.77 5.56 16.50
C THR A 54 -2.87 4.56 16.88
N ASP A 55 -4.13 4.93 16.71
CA ASP A 55 -5.30 4.12 17.06
C ASP A 55 -5.71 3.20 15.89
N ILE A 56 -5.34 1.92 16.02
CA ILE A 56 -5.69 0.88 15.05
C ILE A 56 -7.22 0.71 14.95
N PRO A 57 -7.96 0.40 16.03
CA PRO A 57 -9.41 0.18 15.93
C PRO A 57 -10.18 1.31 15.28
N GLN A 58 -9.90 2.57 15.61
CA GLN A 58 -10.61 3.72 15.02
C GLN A 58 -10.28 3.87 13.54
N SER A 59 -9.02 3.64 13.15
CA SER A 59 -8.59 3.82 11.76
C SER A 59 -9.29 2.87 10.78
N VAL A 60 -9.65 1.66 11.22
CA VAL A 60 -10.15 0.59 10.33
C VAL A 60 -11.67 0.48 10.26
N LYS A 61 -12.42 1.19 11.10
CA LYS A 61 -13.90 1.10 11.16
C LYS A 61 -14.56 1.36 9.81
N GLU A 62 -14.12 2.40 9.12
CA GLU A 62 -14.68 2.83 7.83
C GLU A 62 -13.77 2.46 6.64
N ALA A 63 -12.79 1.57 6.86
CA ALA A 63 -11.84 1.20 5.84
C ALA A 63 -12.45 0.23 4.81
N ASP A 64 -12.12 0.46 3.54
CA ASP A 64 -12.45 -0.45 2.44
C ASP A 64 -11.31 -1.45 2.21
N LEU A 65 -10.07 -0.96 2.33
CA LEU A 65 -8.85 -1.75 2.13
C LEU A 65 -7.82 -1.41 3.22
N VAL A 66 -7.29 -2.44 3.89
CA VAL A 66 -6.19 -2.32 4.84
C VAL A 66 -4.96 -3.03 4.28
N ILE A 67 -3.83 -2.34 4.20
CA ILE A 67 -2.54 -2.83 3.69
C ILE A 67 -1.53 -2.85 4.82
N GLU A 68 -1.23 -4.03 5.32
CA GLU A 68 -0.25 -4.29 6.37
C GLU A 68 1.18 -4.23 5.81
N ALA A 69 2.04 -3.41 6.41
CA ALA A 69 3.45 -3.26 6.03
C ALA A 69 4.38 -3.02 7.25
N ILE A 70 4.16 -3.77 8.32
CA ILE A 70 4.96 -3.76 9.54
C ILE A 70 6.17 -4.69 9.38
N VAL A 71 7.04 -4.66 10.40
CA VAL A 71 8.18 -5.57 10.56
C VAL A 71 7.81 -7.02 10.24
N GLU A 72 8.71 -7.75 9.56
CA GLU A 72 8.55 -9.16 9.20
C GLU A 72 8.66 -10.08 10.43
N ASN A 73 7.64 -10.02 11.29
CA ASN A 73 7.47 -10.87 12.47
C ASN A 73 6.06 -11.47 12.46
N LEU A 74 5.97 -12.80 12.40
CA LEU A 74 4.70 -13.52 12.29
C LEU A 74 3.74 -13.22 13.46
N THR A 75 4.26 -13.21 14.69
CA THR A 75 3.45 -12.96 15.90
C THR A 75 2.87 -11.56 15.88
N MET A 76 3.67 -10.55 15.52
CA MET A 76 3.19 -9.17 15.40
C MET A 76 2.14 -9.02 14.31
N LYS A 77 2.37 -9.62 13.13
CA LYS A 77 1.41 -9.55 12.01
C LYS A 77 0.08 -10.20 12.39
N ARG A 78 0.10 -11.39 12.99
CA ARG A 78 -1.12 -12.06 13.48
C ARG A 78 -1.90 -11.20 14.46
N ASN A 79 -1.22 -10.64 15.46
CA ASN A 79 -1.87 -9.78 16.47
C ASN A 79 -2.50 -8.53 15.83
N VAL A 80 -1.78 -7.87 14.91
CA VAL A 80 -2.31 -6.70 14.18
C VAL A 80 -3.50 -7.08 13.32
N PHE A 81 -3.46 -8.21 12.61
CA PHE A 81 -4.58 -8.68 11.80
C PHE A 81 -5.80 -9.06 12.64
N GLU A 82 -5.63 -9.62 13.83
CA GLU A 82 -6.73 -9.88 14.78
C GLU A 82 -7.40 -8.58 15.24
N GLN A 83 -6.61 -7.55 15.58
CA GLN A 83 -7.13 -6.23 15.95
C GLN A 83 -7.87 -5.56 14.79
N ILE A 84 -7.30 -5.61 13.58
CA ILE A 84 -7.92 -5.06 12.37
C ILE A 84 -9.22 -5.80 12.08
N GLU A 85 -9.22 -7.13 12.10
CA GLU A 85 -10.41 -7.93 11.81
C GLU A 85 -11.53 -7.67 12.83
N GLY A 86 -11.19 -7.52 14.12
CA GLY A 86 -12.16 -7.25 15.17
C GLY A 86 -12.81 -5.87 15.09
N ALA A 87 -12.12 -4.87 14.55
CA ALA A 87 -12.61 -3.49 14.47
C ALA A 87 -13.14 -3.07 13.08
N SER A 88 -12.80 -3.81 12.02
CA SER A 88 -13.19 -3.48 10.65
C SER A 88 -14.57 -4.03 10.28
N ARG A 89 -15.30 -3.26 9.46
CA ARG A 89 -16.60 -3.66 8.93
C ARG A 89 -16.52 -4.97 8.12
N THR A 90 -17.64 -5.68 8.06
CA THR A 90 -17.75 -6.85 7.18
C THR A 90 -17.52 -6.42 5.72
N GLY A 91 -16.71 -7.18 4.99
CA GLY A 91 -16.35 -6.87 3.61
C GLY A 91 -15.07 -6.04 3.45
N THR A 92 -14.45 -5.54 4.53
CA THR A 92 -13.13 -4.88 4.42
C THR A 92 -12.10 -5.85 3.85
N LEU A 93 -11.37 -5.39 2.84
CA LEU A 93 -10.28 -6.13 2.22
C LEU A 93 -9.02 -6.02 3.08
N LEU A 94 -8.39 -7.15 3.34
CA LEU A 94 -7.18 -7.27 4.15
C LEU A 94 -6.02 -7.70 3.25
N ALA A 95 -4.99 -6.88 3.18
CA ALA A 95 -3.83 -7.14 2.36
C ALA A 95 -2.55 -7.05 3.19
N THR A 96 -1.55 -7.87 2.87
CA THR A 96 -0.20 -7.78 3.46
C THR A 96 0.84 -7.56 2.38
N ASN A 97 1.80 -6.67 2.67
CA ASN A 97 2.98 -6.42 1.85
C ASN A 97 4.17 -7.33 2.23
N THR A 98 3.92 -8.45 2.93
CA THR A 98 5.00 -9.38 3.32
C THR A 98 5.74 -9.92 2.09
N SER A 99 7.07 -9.99 2.20
CA SER A 99 7.94 -10.58 1.19
C SER A 99 8.39 -12.01 1.54
N SER A 100 8.39 -12.37 2.83
CA SER A 100 9.07 -13.56 3.33
C SER A 100 8.17 -14.53 4.10
N ILE A 101 7.06 -14.05 4.68
CA ILE A 101 6.18 -14.86 5.52
C ILE A 101 5.05 -15.46 4.66
N SER A 102 4.70 -16.71 4.94
CA SER A 102 3.61 -17.38 4.22
C SER A 102 2.27 -16.72 4.52
N LEU A 103 1.47 -16.45 3.47
CA LEU A 103 0.10 -15.97 3.61
C LEU A 103 -0.76 -16.92 4.46
N ALA A 104 -0.49 -18.23 4.38
CA ALA A 104 -1.20 -19.22 5.18
C ALA A 104 -0.91 -19.08 6.68
N GLU A 105 0.31 -18.72 7.04
CA GLU A 105 0.69 -18.53 8.44
C GLU A 105 0.07 -17.25 8.99
N ILE A 106 0.05 -16.16 8.22
CA ILE A 106 -0.57 -14.90 8.63
C ILE A 106 -2.09 -15.06 8.76
N ALA A 107 -2.73 -15.70 7.79
CA ALA A 107 -4.18 -15.88 7.75
C ALA A 107 -4.72 -16.95 8.71
N ALA A 108 -3.85 -17.68 9.43
CA ALA A 108 -4.24 -18.84 10.23
C ALA A 108 -5.36 -18.52 11.25
N ASN A 109 -5.30 -17.34 11.87
CA ASN A 109 -6.23 -16.91 12.91
C ASN A 109 -7.37 -16.02 12.39
N LEU A 110 -7.36 -15.66 11.10
CA LEU A 110 -8.41 -14.83 10.52
C LEU A 110 -9.70 -15.63 10.35
N LYS A 111 -10.83 -15.01 10.66
CA LYS A 111 -12.17 -15.56 10.42
C LYS A 111 -12.63 -15.30 8.99
N ARG A 112 -12.30 -14.14 8.42
CA ARG A 112 -12.75 -13.65 7.10
C ARG A 112 -11.64 -13.79 6.05
N LYS A 113 -11.12 -15.01 5.91
CA LYS A 113 -10.01 -15.34 5.00
C LYS A 113 -10.34 -15.10 3.52
N SER A 114 -11.62 -15.09 3.15
CA SER A 114 -12.09 -14.72 1.81
C SER A 114 -11.67 -13.33 1.37
N ASN A 115 -11.48 -12.42 2.34
CA ASN A 115 -11.14 -11.02 2.12
C ASN A 115 -9.65 -10.75 2.27
N PHE A 116 -8.85 -11.79 2.51
CA PHE A 116 -7.42 -11.70 2.76
C PHE A 116 -6.60 -12.05 1.52
N ALA A 117 -5.58 -11.26 1.19
CA ALA A 117 -4.64 -11.55 0.11
C ALA A 117 -3.25 -10.93 0.38
N GLY A 118 -2.26 -11.30 -0.45
CA GLY A 118 -0.99 -10.57 -0.51
C GLY A 118 -1.06 -9.45 -1.53
N LEU A 119 -0.51 -8.29 -1.19
CA LEU A 119 -0.40 -7.11 -2.05
C LEU A 119 1.01 -6.54 -1.90
N HIS A 120 1.92 -7.02 -2.75
CA HIS A 120 3.34 -6.77 -2.62
C HIS A 120 3.80 -5.65 -3.55
N PHE A 121 4.30 -4.58 -2.95
CA PHE A 121 4.85 -3.40 -3.61
C PHE A 121 6.39 -3.48 -3.67
N PHE A 122 6.96 -3.03 -4.78
CA PHE A 122 8.41 -2.98 -4.97
C PHE A 122 8.98 -1.61 -4.60
N ASN A 123 10.04 -1.58 -3.78
CA ASN A 123 10.75 -0.37 -3.38
C ASN A 123 11.69 0.11 -4.52
N PRO A 124 11.73 1.40 -4.89
CA PRO A 124 10.91 2.53 -4.41
C PRO A 124 9.49 2.55 -4.97
N VAL A 125 8.51 2.47 -4.09
CA VAL A 125 7.10 2.31 -4.51
C VAL A 125 6.56 3.46 -5.35
N PRO A 126 6.90 4.76 -5.15
CA PRO A 126 6.44 5.80 -6.06
C PRO A 126 6.90 5.61 -7.52
N VAL A 127 8.03 4.95 -7.71
CA VAL A 127 8.73 4.83 -9.00
C VAL A 127 8.43 3.50 -9.68
N MET A 128 8.41 2.41 -8.92
CA MET A 128 8.19 1.08 -9.44
C MET A 128 6.76 0.90 -9.95
N LYS A 129 6.60 0.41 -11.18
CA LYS A 129 5.27 0.22 -11.80
C LYS A 129 4.62 -1.10 -11.39
N LEU A 130 5.40 -2.08 -10.95
CA LEU A 130 4.92 -3.43 -10.68
C LEU A 130 4.22 -3.52 -9.32
N LEU A 131 3.12 -4.28 -9.29
CA LEU A 131 2.38 -4.64 -8.08
C LEU A 131 1.97 -6.11 -8.16
N GLU A 132 2.46 -6.92 -7.23
CA GLU A 132 2.14 -8.34 -7.17
C GLU A 132 0.90 -8.55 -6.29
N VAL A 133 -0.12 -9.21 -6.85
CA VAL A 133 -1.30 -9.66 -6.11
C VAL A 133 -1.19 -11.17 -5.92
N ALA A 134 -0.96 -11.59 -4.67
CA ALA A 134 -0.78 -12.98 -4.30
C ALA A 134 -2.09 -13.55 -3.73
N ARG A 135 -2.62 -14.59 -4.38
CA ARG A 135 -3.92 -15.17 -4.02
C ARG A 135 -3.76 -16.27 -2.97
N TYR A 136 -4.27 -16.07 -1.76
CA TYR A 136 -4.37 -17.13 -0.76
C TYR A 136 -5.45 -18.16 -1.14
N ARG A 137 -5.34 -19.39 -0.63
CA ARG A 137 -6.21 -20.52 -1.00
C ARG A 137 -7.69 -20.20 -0.80
N GLU A 138 -8.01 -19.48 0.27
CA GLU A 138 -9.39 -19.13 0.62
C GLU A 138 -9.81 -17.75 0.08
N THR A 139 -8.92 -17.00 -0.58
CA THR A 139 -9.25 -15.70 -1.17
C THR A 139 -10.33 -15.83 -2.25
N SER A 140 -11.42 -15.06 -2.12
CA SER A 140 -12.48 -15.04 -3.12
C SER A 140 -12.02 -14.41 -4.44
N ASP A 141 -12.67 -14.78 -5.54
CA ASP A 141 -12.41 -14.15 -6.84
C ASP A 141 -12.71 -12.64 -6.80
N GLU A 142 -13.74 -12.24 -6.06
CA GLU A 142 -14.12 -10.84 -5.86
C GLU A 142 -13.00 -10.03 -5.20
N THR A 143 -12.44 -10.53 -4.09
CA THR A 143 -11.30 -9.89 -3.40
C THR A 143 -10.10 -9.77 -4.32
N PHE A 144 -9.76 -10.86 -5.02
CA PHE A 144 -8.62 -10.87 -5.93
C PHE A 144 -8.78 -9.87 -7.07
N ASN A 145 -9.94 -9.86 -7.73
CA ASN A 145 -10.24 -8.93 -8.82
C ASN A 145 -10.27 -7.48 -8.35
N THR A 146 -10.82 -7.21 -7.17
CA THR A 146 -10.85 -5.86 -6.59
C THR A 146 -9.44 -5.34 -6.31
N LEU A 147 -8.53 -6.17 -5.81
CA LEU A 147 -7.13 -5.79 -5.59
C LEU A 147 -6.36 -5.59 -6.91
N MET A 148 -6.64 -6.41 -7.92
CA MET A 148 -6.08 -6.24 -9.26
C MET A 148 -6.52 -4.91 -9.89
N GLU A 149 -7.79 -4.52 -9.71
CA GLU A 149 -8.34 -3.27 -10.22
C GLU A 149 -7.87 -2.05 -9.40
N PHE A 150 -7.76 -2.20 -8.09
CA PHE A 150 -7.15 -1.21 -7.21
C PHE A 150 -5.74 -0.86 -7.70
N GLY A 151 -4.93 -1.87 -8.00
CA GLY A 151 -3.59 -1.68 -8.54
C GLY A 151 -3.54 -0.89 -9.85
N LYS A 152 -4.46 -1.16 -10.77
CA LYS A 152 -4.58 -0.37 -12.02
C LYS A 152 -5.00 1.08 -11.74
N THR A 153 -5.95 1.27 -10.82
CA THR A 153 -6.46 2.60 -10.43
C THR A 153 -5.35 3.50 -9.88
N ILE A 154 -4.38 2.92 -9.17
CA ILE A 154 -3.21 3.65 -8.65
C ILE A 154 -2.06 3.79 -9.67
N GLY A 155 -2.30 3.39 -10.92
CA GLY A 155 -1.33 3.46 -12.01
C GLY A 155 -0.19 2.45 -11.90
N LYS A 156 -0.45 1.28 -11.31
CA LYS A 156 0.48 0.13 -11.28
C LYS A 156 0.06 -0.92 -12.31
N THR A 157 1.05 -1.65 -12.81
CA THR A 157 0.88 -2.88 -13.57
C THR A 157 0.74 -4.03 -12.59
N THR A 158 -0.47 -4.59 -12.49
CA THR A 158 -0.75 -5.70 -11.59
C THR A 158 -0.42 -7.03 -12.23
N VAL A 159 0.19 -7.91 -11.44
CA VAL A 159 0.56 -9.27 -11.84
C VAL A 159 0.04 -10.27 -10.82
N SER A 160 -0.50 -11.38 -11.31
CA SER A 160 -1.05 -12.44 -10.47
C SER A 160 0.03 -13.44 -10.08
N CYS A 161 0.23 -13.70 -8.78
CA CYS A 161 1.17 -14.72 -8.30
C CYS A 161 0.42 -15.87 -7.58
N LYS A 162 0.80 -17.11 -7.91
CA LYS A 162 0.33 -18.32 -7.19
C LYS A 162 1.20 -18.55 -5.96
N VAL A 163 0.55 -18.77 -4.81
CA VAL A 163 1.19 -18.90 -3.50
C VAL A 163 2.12 -20.11 -3.45
N ARG A 164 3.43 -19.84 -3.46
CA ARG A 164 4.42 -20.75 -2.90
C ARG A 164 5.37 -20.00 -1.97
N VAL A 165 5.83 -18.82 -2.39
CA VAL A 165 6.43 -17.73 -1.60
C VAL A 165 6.27 -16.47 -2.47
N CYS A 166 5.99 -15.30 -1.89
CA CYS A 166 5.88 -14.04 -2.64
C CYS A 166 7.29 -13.56 -3.06
N PHE A 167 7.89 -14.26 -4.02
CA PHE A 167 9.22 -13.96 -4.55
C PHE A 167 9.39 -14.29 -6.04
N SER A 168 8.29 -14.64 -6.72
CA SER A 168 8.32 -15.18 -8.09
C SER A 168 9.07 -14.28 -9.06
N LEU A 169 8.91 -12.95 -8.94
CA LEU A 169 9.50 -12.01 -9.89
C LEU A 169 10.85 -11.47 -9.45
N ARG A 170 11.25 -11.57 -8.17
CA ARG A 170 12.57 -11.09 -7.76
C ARG A 170 13.70 -12.00 -8.24
N ASP A 171 13.45 -13.32 -8.25
CA ASP A 171 14.39 -14.32 -8.78
C ASP A 171 14.30 -14.50 -10.31
N SER A 172 13.20 -14.06 -10.93
CA SER A 172 12.97 -14.24 -12.37
C SER A 172 13.18 -12.98 -13.21
N LEU A 173 13.72 -11.89 -12.62
CA LEU A 173 14.09 -10.70 -13.39
C LEU A 173 15.50 -10.91 -13.99
N PRO A 174 15.64 -11.22 -15.30
CA PRO A 174 16.92 -11.01 -15.96
C PRO A 174 17.27 -9.52 -15.89
N ASN A 175 18.57 -9.21 -15.81
CA ASN A 175 19.16 -7.85 -15.78
C ASN A 175 18.86 -6.99 -17.04
N SER A 176 17.76 -7.22 -17.75
CA SER A 176 17.41 -6.57 -19.01
C SER A 176 15.90 -6.46 -19.18
N ILE A 177 15.27 -5.52 -18.46
CA ILE A 177 13.98 -5.00 -18.91
C ILE A 177 14.10 -3.50 -19.08
N SER A 178 14.51 -3.09 -20.28
CA SER A 178 14.39 -1.70 -20.72
C SER A 178 12.96 -1.46 -21.16
N PHE A 179 12.22 -0.61 -20.44
CA PHE A 179 10.97 -0.06 -20.96
C PHE A 179 11.24 1.33 -21.51
N ASN A 180 11.42 1.38 -22.83
CA ASN A 180 11.43 2.60 -23.63
C ASN A 180 10.02 2.83 -24.19
N GLN A 181 9.63 4.11 -24.28
CA GLN A 181 8.50 4.71 -25.01
C GLN A 181 7.27 5.21 -24.18
N PRO A 182 6.67 6.34 -24.62
CA PRO A 182 5.94 7.26 -23.76
C PRO A 182 4.42 7.21 -24.00
N THR A 183 3.59 7.40 -22.97
CA THR A 183 2.20 7.80 -23.20
C THR A 183 1.57 8.51 -22.02
N VAL A 184 0.72 9.46 -22.40
CA VAL A 184 0.06 10.54 -21.67
C VAL A 184 -0.79 10.03 -20.49
N LEU A 185 -0.62 10.66 -19.33
CA LEU A 185 -1.39 10.37 -18.12
C LEU A 185 -2.25 11.58 -17.77
N ASN A 186 -3.58 11.43 -17.78
CA ASN A 186 -4.49 12.40 -17.20
C ASN A 186 -5.50 11.71 -16.26
N ARG A 187 -5.35 12.02 -14.97
CA ARG A 187 -6.23 11.88 -13.78
C ARG A 187 -5.33 12.20 -12.58
N SER A 188 -4.95 13.47 -12.51
CA SER A 188 -3.96 14.03 -11.59
C SER A 188 -4.46 14.04 -10.14
N ASN A 189 -3.51 13.87 -9.22
CA ASN A 189 -3.56 13.96 -7.75
C ASN A 189 -3.79 12.64 -6.99
N ILE A 190 -4.71 11.76 -7.42
CA ILE A 190 -5.07 10.55 -6.65
C ILE A 190 -4.04 9.42 -6.76
N ALA A 191 -3.49 9.17 -7.95
CA ALA A 191 -2.44 8.15 -8.15
C ALA A 191 -1.11 8.55 -7.47
N GLU A 192 -0.93 9.82 -7.18
CA GLU A 192 0.28 10.39 -6.60
C GLU A 192 0.29 10.27 -5.08
N LEU A 193 -0.87 10.50 -4.47
CA LEU A 193 -1.12 10.24 -3.06
C LEU A 193 -0.70 8.81 -2.67
N LEU A 194 -1.12 7.80 -3.44
CA LEU A 194 -0.82 6.40 -3.14
C LEU A 194 0.60 5.97 -3.53
N ARG A 195 1.20 6.61 -4.53
CA ARG A 195 2.65 6.50 -4.78
C ARG A 195 3.44 6.93 -3.55
N VAL A 196 2.96 7.97 -2.86
CA VAL A 196 3.63 8.56 -1.70
C VAL A 196 3.27 7.84 -0.40
N THR A 197 2.02 7.37 -0.20
CA THR A 197 1.69 6.62 1.03
C THR A 197 2.40 5.28 1.06
N ALA A 198 2.54 4.61 -0.09
CA ALA A 198 3.27 3.36 -0.20
C ALA A 198 4.80 3.52 -0.02
N TYR A 199 5.29 4.74 0.19
CA TYR A 199 6.66 4.99 0.67
C TYR A 199 6.88 4.42 2.08
N LYS A 200 5.85 4.33 2.93
CA LYS A 200 5.99 3.66 4.23
C LYS A 200 6.09 2.13 4.08
N CYS A 201 5.43 1.56 3.09
CA CYS A 201 5.64 0.14 2.72
C CYS A 201 7.08 -0.15 2.23
N SER A 202 7.89 0.89 1.97
CA SER A 202 9.28 0.77 1.54
C SER A 202 10.27 0.67 2.72
N PHE A 203 9.85 1.04 3.94
CA PHE A 203 10.70 0.92 5.15
C PHE A 203 10.30 -0.35 5.90
N GLN A 204 10.95 -1.47 5.52
CA GLN A 204 10.84 -2.76 6.22
C GLN A 204 11.23 -2.67 7.72
N ASP A 205 11.89 -1.57 8.14
CA ASP A 205 12.36 -1.34 9.50
C ASP A 205 11.48 -0.40 10.35
N THR A 206 10.33 0.08 9.84
CA THR A 206 9.40 0.89 10.63
C THR A 206 8.01 0.25 10.71
N PRO A 207 7.47 -0.01 11.92
CA PRO A 207 6.21 -0.73 12.08
C PRO A 207 4.99 0.13 11.72
N GLY A 208 4.49 0.05 10.49
CA GLY A 208 3.24 0.75 10.15
C GLY A 208 2.41 0.05 9.07
N PHE A 209 1.15 0.44 8.96
CA PHE A 209 0.28 -0.05 7.89
C PHE A 209 -0.60 1.08 7.36
N ILE A 210 -1.10 0.89 6.15
CA ILE A 210 -1.86 1.89 5.40
C ILE A 210 -3.30 1.44 5.34
N VAL A 211 -4.20 2.29 5.81
CA VAL A 211 -5.64 2.09 5.70
C VAL A 211 -6.17 3.02 4.63
N ASN A 212 -6.86 2.48 3.63
CA ASN A 212 -7.37 3.24 2.50
C ASN A 212 -8.90 3.18 2.44
N ARG A 213 -9.51 4.34 2.16
CA ARG A 213 -10.93 4.49 1.86
C ARG A 213 -11.11 4.76 0.37
N LEU A 214 -11.72 3.81 -0.32
CA LEU A 214 -12.13 3.85 -1.72
C LEU A 214 -13.55 4.44 -1.76
N LEU A 215 -13.65 5.75 -2.04
CA LEU A 215 -14.91 6.39 -2.46
C LEU A 215 -15.06 6.23 -3.98
#